data_AF-A0A2R6RJP8-F1
#
_entry.id   AF-A0A2R6RJP8-F1
#
_cell.length_a   1.000
_cell.length_b   1.000
_cell.length_c   1.000
_cell.angle_alpha   90.00
_cell.angle_beta   90.00
_cell.angle_gamma   90.00
#
_symmetry.space_group_name_H-M   'P 1'
#
loop_
_entity.id
_entity.type
_entity.pdbx_description
1 polymer ?
#
loop_
_entity_poly.entity_id
_entity_poly.type
_entity_poly.pdbx_seq_one_letter_code
_entity_poly.pdbx_strand_id
1 'polypeptide(L)'
;MAMGRMIAAAMLLTYCVVVSGHYEGNPFVVSGRVYCDTCRAGFETDVTTDIPGAMVRIECKDREGQQLKYSIEGVTNSNGTYNIMVIGDRGDDICDVVPISSPQSDCAESDFRRNCARVILTNNNGVISNNRFANALGFLRNEPMPGCAELLQKYKENDDDA
;
A
#
# COMPACT_ATOMS: atom_id res chain seq x y z
N MET A 1 57.86 39.49 42.87
CA MET A 1 56.43 39.82 42.84
C MET A 1 56.07 40.30 41.45
N ALA A 2 55.26 39.53 40.72
CA ALA A 2 54.28 40.01 39.75
C ALA A 2 53.62 38.75 39.14
N MET A 3 52.46 38.41 39.70
CA MET A 3 51.56 37.39 39.18
C MET A 3 50.97 37.90 37.85
N GLY A 4 51.06 37.10 36.78
CA GLY A 4 50.58 37.45 35.44
C GLY A 4 49.82 36.32 34.77
N ARG A 5 48.70 35.94 35.40
CA ARG A 5 47.49 35.26 34.89
C ARG A 5 47.64 34.43 33.60
N MET A 6 47.54 33.11 33.76
CA MET A 6 47.19 32.17 32.71
C MET A 6 45.91 32.59 32.00
N ILE A 7 45.97 32.76 30.67
CA ILE A 7 44.78 32.78 29.81
C ILE A 7 44.93 31.58 28.88
N ALA A 8 44.44 30.44 29.33
CA ALA A 8 44.20 29.29 28.47
C ALA A 8 42.98 29.63 27.60
N ALA A 9 43.23 30.04 26.35
CA ALA A 9 42.18 30.19 25.35
C ALA A 9 41.76 28.78 24.87
N ALA A 10 40.89 28.12 25.64
CA ALA A 10 40.19 26.93 25.21
C ALA A 10 39.13 27.35 24.17
N MET A 11 39.50 27.36 22.89
CA MET A 11 38.54 27.40 21.80
C MET A 11 37.72 26.11 21.81
N LEU A 12 36.58 26.15 22.50
CA LEU A 12 35.53 25.13 22.40
C LEU A 12 35.01 25.12 20.95
N LEU A 13 35.52 24.19 20.16
CA LEU A 13 34.86 23.69 18.97
C LEU A 13 33.55 23.00 19.41
N THR A 14 32.49 23.79 19.58
CA THR A 14 31.13 23.26 19.74
C THR A 14 30.72 22.67 18.40
N TYR A 15 31.03 21.39 18.21
CA TYR A 15 30.41 20.56 17.19
C TYR A 15 28.94 20.41 17.60
N CYS A 16 28.09 21.30 17.12
CA CYS A 16 26.65 21.11 17.18
C CYS A 16 26.33 19.88 16.33
N VAL A 17 26.33 18.70 16.95
CA VAL A 17 25.62 17.55 16.40
C VAL A 17 24.15 17.96 16.42
N VAL A 18 23.67 18.55 15.34
CA VAL A 18 22.23 18.57 15.06
C VAL A 18 21.85 17.12 14.83
N VAL A 19 21.48 16.45 15.91
CA VAL A 19 20.68 15.23 15.80
C VAL A 19 19.35 15.73 15.28
N SER A 20 19.20 15.70 13.95
CA SER A 20 17.90 15.78 13.31
C SER A 20 17.14 14.54 13.76
N GLY A 21 16.49 14.64 14.92
CA GLY A 21 15.46 13.69 15.31
C GLY A 21 14.38 13.82 14.25
N HIS A 22 14.42 12.96 13.24
CA HIS A 22 13.29 12.79 12.34
C HIS A 22 12.13 12.41 13.24
N TYR A 23 11.19 13.34 13.42
CA TYR A 23 9.92 13.02 14.05
C TYR A 23 9.22 12.07 13.08
N GLU A 24 9.48 10.78 13.24
CA GLU A 24 8.69 9.74 12.61
C GLU A 24 7.31 9.85 13.27
N GLY A 25 6.45 10.67 12.68
CA GLY A 25 5.06 10.74 13.08
C GLY A 25 4.45 9.34 13.14
N ASN A 26 3.31 9.21 13.82
CA ASN A 26 2.61 7.94 13.94
C ASN A 26 2.54 7.23 12.57
N PRO A 27 2.85 5.93 12.50
CA PRO A 27 2.89 5.22 11.23
C PRO A 27 1.50 5.15 10.58
N PHE A 28 1.47 5.05 9.25
CA PHE A 28 0.27 4.67 8.53
C PHE A 28 0.03 3.17 8.65
N VAL A 29 -1.24 2.76 8.71
CA VAL A 29 -1.65 1.36 8.57
C VAL A 29 -2.43 1.25 7.28
N VAL A 30 -1.87 0.56 6.29
CA VAL A 30 -2.52 0.33 5.00
C VAL A 30 -3.24 -1.01 5.06
N SER A 31 -4.56 -0.97 4.98
CA SER A 31 -5.44 -2.12 5.06
C SER A 31 -6.12 -2.35 3.71
N GLY A 32 -6.23 -3.62 3.31
CA GLY A 32 -6.94 -3.99 2.08
C GLY A 32 -7.19 -5.48 2.02
N ARG A 33 -7.73 -5.94 0.89
CA ARG A 33 -8.14 -7.32 0.65
C ARG A 33 -7.62 -7.80 -0.69
N VAL A 34 -7.34 -9.09 -0.80
CA VAL A 34 -7.07 -9.77 -2.06
C VAL A 34 -8.14 -10.82 -2.29
N TYR A 35 -8.70 -10.82 -3.49
CA TYR A 35 -9.78 -11.72 -3.87
C TYR A 35 -9.48 -12.46 -5.17
N CYS A 36 -10.17 -13.59 -5.35
CA CYS A 36 -10.23 -14.36 -6.56
C CYS A 36 -11.46 -13.95 -7.36
N ASP A 37 -11.24 -13.38 -8.54
CA ASP A 37 -12.26 -13.12 -9.53
C ASP A 37 -12.61 -14.44 -10.25
N THR A 38 -13.59 -15.12 -9.68
CA THR A 38 -14.07 -16.44 -10.11
C THR A 38 -14.78 -16.40 -11.45
N CYS A 39 -15.23 -15.23 -11.90
CA CYS A 39 -15.91 -15.04 -13.19
C CYS A 39 -15.09 -14.27 -14.22
N ARG A 40 -13.87 -13.85 -13.87
CA ARG A 40 -13.03 -12.95 -14.69
C ARG A 40 -13.79 -11.69 -15.10
N ALA A 41 -14.63 -11.17 -14.20
CA ALA A 41 -15.46 -9.98 -14.38
C ALA A 41 -14.65 -8.67 -14.39
N GLY A 42 -13.50 -8.68 -13.72
CA GLY A 42 -12.65 -7.51 -13.47
C GLY A 42 -13.13 -6.63 -12.32
N PHE A 43 -14.06 -7.12 -11.49
CA PHE A 43 -14.58 -6.49 -10.28
C PHE A 43 -15.12 -7.56 -9.31
N GLU A 44 -15.39 -7.18 -8.05
CA GLU A 44 -15.96 -8.10 -7.05
C GLU A 44 -17.42 -8.44 -7.38
N THR A 45 -17.76 -9.72 -7.37
CA THR A 45 -19.13 -10.22 -7.58
C THR A 45 -19.59 -11.04 -6.38
N ASP A 46 -20.87 -11.43 -6.35
CA ASP A 46 -21.44 -12.26 -5.29
C ASP A 46 -20.76 -13.63 -5.13
N VAL A 47 -20.01 -14.09 -6.14
CA VAL A 47 -19.28 -15.36 -6.14
C VAL A 47 -17.76 -15.19 -6.04
N THR A 48 -17.29 -13.97 -5.79
CA THR A 48 -15.90 -13.69 -5.47
C THR A 48 -15.51 -14.36 -4.15
N THR A 49 -14.26 -14.84 -4.07
CA THR A 49 -13.73 -15.46 -2.84
C THR A 49 -12.47 -14.76 -2.37
N ASP A 50 -12.24 -14.72 -1.07
CA ASP A 50 -11.02 -14.17 -0.48
C ASP A 50 -9.81 -15.09 -0.73
N ILE A 51 -8.61 -14.51 -0.89
CA ILE A 51 -7.37 -15.26 -1.05
C ILE A 51 -6.48 -15.09 0.19
N PRO A 52 -6.47 -16.05 1.13
CA PRO A 52 -5.49 -16.11 2.20
C PRO A 52 -4.09 -16.40 1.67
N GLY A 53 -3.06 -15.81 2.28
CA GLY A 53 -1.66 -16.05 1.90
C GLY A 53 -1.21 -15.39 0.59
N ALA A 54 -2.03 -14.52 -0.01
CA ALA A 54 -1.63 -13.70 -1.14
C ALA A 54 -0.58 -12.67 -0.71
N MET A 55 0.44 -12.48 -1.54
CA MET A 55 1.46 -11.46 -1.34
C MET A 55 1.07 -10.19 -2.08
N VAL A 56 1.22 -9.06 -1.40
CA VAL A 56 1.05 -7.71 -1.96
C VAL A 56 2.27 -6.85 -1.61
N ARG A 57 2.44 -5.75 -2.31
CA ARG A 57 3.52 -4.79 -2.07
C ARG A 57 3.00 -3.38 -2.19
N ILE A 58 3.39 -2.52 -1.26
CA ILE A 58 3.26 -1.07 -1.40
C ILE A 58 4.50 -0.60 -2.16
N GLU A 59 4.29 0.14 -3.24
CA GLU A 59 5.35 0.78 -4.01
C GLU A 59 5.06 2.28 -4.06
N CYS A 60 5.99 3.09 -3.55
CA CYS A 60 5.93 4.55 -3.70
C CYS A 60 7.01 4.99 -4.69
N LYS A 61 6.56 5.59 -5.79
CA LYS A 61 7.41 6.21 -6.79
C LYS A 61 7.43 7.72 -6.57
N ASP A 62 8.43 8.40 -7.12
CA ASP A 62 8.43 9.86 -7.16
C ASP A 62 7.13 10.43 -7.76
N ARG A 63 6.94 11.74 -7.61
CA ARG A 63 5.77 12.45 -8.12
C ARG A 63 5.57 12.29 -9.64
N GLU A 64 6.64 11.98 -10.38
CA GLU A 64 6.62 11.76 -11.83
C GLU A 64 6.28 10.30 -12.20
N GLY A 65 6.23 9.40 -11.20
CA GLY A 65 5.98 7.97 -11.37
C GLY A 65 7.18 7.18 -11.92
N GLN A 66 8.38 7.75 -11.92
CA GLN A 66 9.55 7.21 -12.60
C GLN A 66 10.44 6.39 -11.67
N GLN A 67 10.86 6.96 -10.54
CA GLN A 67 11.79 6.32 -9.62
C GLN A 67 11.07 5.71 -8.42
N LEU A 68 11.25 4.40 -8.17
CA LEU A 68 10.84 3.76 -6.92
C LEU A 68 11.68 4.31 -5.75
N LYS A 69 11.01 4.88 -4.75
CA LYS A 69 11.63 5.46 -3.56
C LYS A 69 11.41 4.64 -2.30
N TYR A 70 10.30 3.91 -2.23
CA TYR A 70 9.96 3.10 -1.07
C TYR A 70 9.19 1.86 -1.49
N SER A 71 9.46 0.75 -0.81
CA SER A 71 8.72 -0.49 -1.01
C SER A 71 8.66 -1.32 0.26
N ILE A 72 7.52 -1.95 0.50
CA ILE A 72 7.31 -2.91 1.59
C ILE A 72 6.27 -3.95 1.19
N GLU A 73 6.51 -5.20 1.55
CA GLU A 73 5.60 -6.32 1.25
C GLU A 73 4.70 -6.66 2.43
N GLY A 74 3.57 -7.29 2.13
CA GLY A 74 2.65 -7.85 3.11
C GLY A 74 1.98 -9.11 2.59
N VAL A 75 1.40 -9.87 3.51
CA VAL A 75 0.71 -11.13 3.20
C VAL A 75 -0.69 -11.07 3.79
N THR A 76 -1.68 -11.56 3.05
CA THR A 76 -3.05 -11.63 3.55
C THR A 76 -3.23 -12.73 4.61
N ASN A 77 -4.07 -12.45 5.60
CA ASN A 77 -4.47 -13.40 6.63
C ASN A 77 -5.55 -14.38 6.13
N SER A 78 -6.12 -15.18 7.03
CA SER A 78 -7.16 -16.17 6.74
C SER A 78 -8.43 -15.62 6.09
N ASN A 79 -8.67 -14.31 6.17
CA ASN A 79 -9.83 -13.64 5.62
C ASN A 79 -9.48 -12.88 4.32
N GLY A 80 -8.33 -13.16 3.71
CA GLY A 80 -7.85 -12.46 2.52
C GLY A 80 -7.49 -10.99 2.76
N THR A 81 -7.31 -10.56 4.02
CA THR A 81 -7.01 -9.16 4.35
C THR A 81 -5.56 -8.97 4.78
N TYR A 82 -4.95 -7.85 4.39
CA TYR A 82 -3.61 -7.44 4.83
C TYR A 82 -3.69 -6.15 5.64
N ASN A 83 -2.72 -5.97 6.54
CA ASN A 83 -2.49 -4.72 7.28
C ASN A 83 -0.98 -4.46 7.29
N ILE A 84 -0.53 -3.44 6.58
CA ILE A 84 0.89 -3.13 6.40
C ILE A 84 1.20 -1.80 7.08
N MET A 85 2.20 -1.81 7.97
CA MET A 85 2.65 -0.61 8.67
C MET A 85 3.67 0.14 7.81
N VAL A 86 3.39 1.40 7.49
CA VAL A 86 4.32 2.29 6.77
C VAL A 86 4.77 3.38 7.72
N ILE A 87 6.06 3.34 8.08
CA ILE A 87 6.70 4.34 8.93
C ILE A 87 7.10 5.53 8.06
N GLY A 88 6.80 6.75 8.50
CA GLY A 88 7.20 7.99 7.85
C GLY A 88 6.30 8.45 6.70
N ASP A 89 6.18 9.77 6.56
CA ASP A 89 5.40 10.46 5.53
C ASP A 89 6.05 10.29 4.14
N ARG A 90 5.22 10.04 3.12
CA ARG A 90 5.64 9.85 1.71
C ARG A 90 5.44 11.10 0.87
N GLY A 91 4.96 12.20 1.45
CA GLY A 91 4.79 13.49 0.76
C GLY A 91 3.99 13.37 -0.54
N ASP A 92 4.59 13.85 -1.63
CA ASP A 92 4.00 13.87 -2.97
C ASP A 92 4.29 12.59 -3.80
N ASP A 93 4.89 11.56 -3.19
CA ASP A 93 5.17 10.30 -3.88
C ASP A 93 3.86 9.59 -4.26
N ILE A 94 3.85 8.94 -5.43
CA ILE A 94 2.74 8.12 -5.91
C ILE A 94 2.87 6.74 -5.29
N CYS A 95 2.05 6.45 -4.28
CA CYS A 95 2.02 5.16 -3.60
C CYS A 95 0.82 4.30 -4.05
N ASP A 96 1.12 3.13 -4.59
CA ASP A 96 0.12 2.15 -4.99
C ASP A 96 0.40 0.80 -4.29
N VAL A 97 -0.65 0.08 -3.94
CA VAL A 97 -0.57 -1.33 -3.52
C VAL A 97 -0.74 -2.21 -4.75
N VAL A 98 0.19 -3.12 -4.98
CA VAL A 98 0.21 -4.05 -6.13
C VAL A 98 0.17 -5.50 -5.64
N PRO A 99 -0.56 -6.40 -6.31
CA PRO A 99 -0.52 -7.83 -6.02
C PRO A 99 0.77 -8.42 -6.59
N ILE A 100 1.41 -9.31 -5.83
CA ILE A 100 2.66 -9.98 -6.19
C ILE A 100 2.41 -11.43 -6.58
N SER A 101 1.69 -12.18 -5.74
CA SER A 101 1.40 -13.59 -6.00
C SER A 101 0.17 -14.08 -5.24
N SER A 102 -0.50 -15.07 -5.82
CA SER A 102 -1.56 -15.85 -5.17
C SER A 102 -1.04 -17.27 -4.87
N PRO A 103 -1.35 -17.85 -3.69
CA PRO A 103 -1.08 -19.26 -3.41
C PRO A 103 -2.09 -20.21 -4.06
N GLN A 104 -3.19 -19.71 -4.62
CA GLN A 104 -4.18 -20.51 -5.33
C GLN A 104 -3.75 -20.68 -6.80
N SER A 105 -3.32 -21.88 -7.18
CA SER A 105 -2.79 -22.15 -8.52
C SER A 105 -3.82 -21.97 -9.64
N ASP A 106 -5.11 -22.10 -9.33
CA ASP A 106 -6.21 -21.87 -10.26
C ASP A 106 -6.69 -20.41 -10.27
N CYS A 107 -6.11 -19.54 -9.44
CA CYS A 107 -6.45 -18.12 -9.33
C CYS A 107 -5.23 -17.25 -9.01
N ALA A 108 -4.29 -17.22 -9.95
CA ALA A 108 -3.00 -16.52 -9.81
C ALA A 108 -2.66 -15.58 -10.98
N GLU A 109 -3.52 -15.47 -11.98
CA GLU A 109 -3.30 -14.56 -13.10
C GLU A 109 -3.57 -13.10 -12.67
N SER A 110 -2.62 -12.20 -12.94
CA SER A 110 -2.78 -10.77 -12.65
C SER A 110 -3.31 -10.02 -13.87
N ASP A 111 -4.37 -9.22 -13.71
CA ASP A 111 -4.78 -8.25 -14.73
C ASP A 111 -3.95 -6.97 -14.60
N PHE A 112 -2.91 -6.83 -15.41
CA PHE A 112 -2.01 -5.67 -15.42
C PHE A 112 -2.70 -4.31 -15.60
N ARG A 113 -3.95 -4.26 -16.08
CA ARG A 113 -4.69 -3.00 -16.25
C ARG A 113 -5.42 -2.57 -14.98
N ARG A 114 -5.58 -3.47 -14.01
CA ARG A 114 -6.38 -3.27 -12.78
C ARG A 114 -5.67 -3.76 -11.52
N ASN A 115 -4.38 -4.08 -11.60
CA ASN A 115 -3.59 -4.68 -10.54
C ASN A 115 -2.94 -3.65 -9.60
N CYS A 116 -3.57 -2.50 -9.35
CA CYS A 116 -3.06 -1.59 -8.35
C CYS A 116 -4.16 -0.79 -7.66
N ALA A 117 -3.93 -0.48 -6.37
CA ALA A 117 -4.82 0.34 -5.57
C ALA A 117 -4.05 1.52 -4.97
N ARG A 118 -4.42 2.75 -5.33
CA ARG A 118 -3.76 3.96 -4.83
C ARG A 118 -4.04 4.21 -3.36
N VAL A 119 -3.00 4.58 -2.61
CA VAL A 119 -3.10 4.99 -1.21
C VAL A 119 -2.35 6.29 -0.96
N ILE A 120 -2.92 7.17 -0.14
CA ILE A 120 -2.30 8.45 0.20
C ILE A 120 -1.56 8.30 1.53
N LEU A 121 -0.22 8.36 1.48
CA LEU A 121 0.65 8.15 2.64
C LEU A 121 1.31 9.45 3.10
N THR A 122 0.51 10.51 3.17
CA THR A 122 0.91 11.80 3.75
C THR A 122 -0.17 12.33 4.69
N ASN A 123 0.23 13.10 5.71
CA ASN A 123 -0.68 13.83 6.58
C ASN A 123 -1.02 15.23 6.05
N ASN A 124 -0.36 15.68 4.96
CA ASN A 124 -0.66 16.96 4.31
C ASN A 124 -1.86 16.86 3.34
N ASN A 125 -2.95 16.22 3.76
CA ASN A 125 -4.14 15.96 2.95
C ASN A 125 -5.48 16.18 3.68
N GLY A 126 -5.45 16.70 4.92
CA GLY A 126 -6.66 16.94 5.71
C GLY A 126 -7.32 15.70 6.31
N VAL A 127 -6.73 14.50 6.15
CA VAL A 127 -7.24 13.27 6.76
C VAL A 127 -6.59 13.04 8.12
N ILE A 128 -7.41 12.98 9.16
CA ILE A 128 -6.95 12.83 10.56
C ILE A 128 -6.44 11.41 10.86
N SER A 129 -7.00 10.40 10.21
CA SER A 129 -6.67 9.00 10.47
C SER A 129 -5.41 8.56 9.71
N ASN A 130 -4.57 7.79 10.39
CA ASN A 130 -3.45 7.08 9.79
C ASN A 130 -3.83 5.74 9.15
N ASN A 131 -5.07 5.30 9.31
CA ASN A 131 -5.57 4.11 8.62
C ASN A 131 -5.91 4.49 7.17
N ARG A 132 -5.33 3.78 6.22
CA ARG A 132 -5.52 3.98 4.79
C ARG A 132 -6.10 2.69 4.21
N PHE A 133 -7.24 2.80 3.55
CA PHE A 133 -7.91 1.65 2.95
C PHE A 133 -7.64 1.63 1.46
N ALA A 134 -7.04 0.53 1.00
CA ALA A 134 -6.82 0.26 -0.42
C ALA A 134 -8.03 -0.49 -0.99
N ASN A 135 -8.36 -0.20 -2.25
CA ASN A 135 -9.32 -1.00 -3.01
C ASN A 135 -8.86 -2.46 -3.05
N ALA A 136 -9.82 -3.38 -3.12
CA ALA A 136 -9.52 -4.80 -3.18
C ALA A 136 -8.77 -5.14 -4.48
N LEU A 137 -7.77 -6.01 -4.38
CA LEU A 137 -6.95 -6.45 -5.51
C LEU A 137 -7.41 -7.83 -5.96
N GLY A 138 -7.69 -7.98 -7.25
CA GLY A 138 -8.17 -9.23 -7.83
C GLY A 138 -7.04 -10.02 -8.51
N PHE A 139 -7.02 -11.34 -8.29
CA PHE A 139 -6.44 -12.29 -9.22
C PHE A 139 -7.55 -12.95 -10.04
N LEU A 140 -7.25 -13.27 -11.30
CA LEU A 140 -8.18 -13.94 -12.19
C LEU A 140 -8.07 -15.46 -12.04
N ARG A 141 -9.22 -16.13 -11.95
CA ARG A 141 -9.29 -17.57 -12.07
C ARG A 141 -8.94 -18.00 -13.49
N ASN A 142 -8.26 -19.12 -13.68
CA ASN A 142 -7.86 -19.61 -15.01
C ASN A 142 -9.07 -19.78 -15.95
N GLU A 143 -10.18 -20.32 -15.44
CA GLU A 143 -11.43 -20.52 -16.17
C GLU A 143 -12.61 -19.99 -15.33
N PRO A 144 -13.58 -19.28 -15.94
CA PRO A 144 -14.79 -18.83 -15.24
C PRO A 144 -15.56 -20.00 -14.62
N MET A 145 -16.14 -19.79 -13.43
CA MET A 145 -17.01 -20.78 -12.80
C MET A 145 -18.33 -20.99 -13.59
N PRO A 146 -18.97 -22.17 -13.47
CA PRO A 146 -20.33 -22.35 -13.98
C PRO A 146 -21.28 -21.30 -13.39
N GLY A 147 -22.17 -20.75 -14.21
CA GLY A 147 -23.13 -19.72 -13.79
C GLY A 147 -22.64 -18.27 -13.95
N CYS A 148 -21.38 -18.06 -14.34
CA CYS A 148 -20.85 -16.70 -14.52
C CYS A 148 -21.52 -15.93 -15.66
N ALA A 149 -21.98 -16.61 -16.72
CA ALA A 149 -22.67 -15.94 -17.83
C ALA A 149 -23.99 -15.31 -17.36
N GLU A 150 -24.80 -16.08 -16.63
CA GLU A 150 -26.07 -15.65 -16.06
C GLU A 150 -25.87 -14.58 -14.99
N LEU A 151 -24.83 -14.71 -14.16
CA LEU A 151 -24.50 -13.71 -13.15
C LEU A 151 -24.12 -12.37 -13.79
N LEU A 152 -23.23 -12.38 -14.78
CA LEU A 152 -22.79 -11.17 -15.45
C LEU A 152 -23.91 -10.50 -16.25
N GLN A 153 -24.89 -11.28 -16.74
CA GLN A 153 -26.09 -10.70 -17.35
C GLN A 153 -26.90 -9.90 -16.33
N LYS A 154 -27.10 -10.40 -15.10
CA LYS A 154 -27.82 -9.67 -14.04
C LYS A 154 -27.16 -8.35 -13.69
N TYR A 155 -25.83 -8.30 -13.63
CA TYR A 155 -25.12 -7.04 -13.38
C TYR A 155 -25.35 -6.02 -14.49
N LYS A 156 -25.42 -6.45 -15.76
CA LYS A 156 -25.72 -5.54 -16.88
C LYS A 156 -27.14 -5.00 -16.85
N GLU A 157 -28.12 -5.87 -16.58
CA GLU A 157 -29.53 -5.48 -16.50
C GLU A 157 -29.75 -4.42 -15.39
N ASN A 158 -29.06 -4.58 -14.26
CA ASN A 158 -29.12 -3.58 -13.17
C ASN A 158 -28.46 -2.25 -13.52
N ASP A 159 -27.42 -2.24 -14.34
CA ASP A 159 -26.73 -1.01 -14.76
C ASP A 159 -27.57 -0.20 -15.76
N ASP A 160 -28.33 -0.86 -16.63
CA ASP A 160 -29.18 -0.22 -17.64
C ASP A 160 -30.46 0.41 -17.03
N ASP A 161 -30.85 0.00 -15.82
CA ASP A 161 -32.04 0.48 -15.09
C ASP A 161 -31.73 1.64 -14.09
N ALA A 162 -30.46 2.08 -13.98
CA ALA A 162 -29.97 3.04 -12.99
C ALA A 162 -29.85 4.50 -13.47
#